data_AF-A0A5S9MEX5-F1
#
_entry.id   AF-A0A5S9MEX5-F1
#
_cell.length_a   1.000
_cell.length_b   1.000
_cell.length_c   1.000
_cell.angle_alpha   90.00
_cell.angle_beta   90.00
_cell.angle_gamma   90.00
#
_symmetry.space_group_name_H-M   'P 1'
#
loop_
_entity.id
_entity.type
_entity.pdbx_description
1 polymer ?
#
loop_
_entity_poly.entity_id
_entity_poly.type
_entity_poly.pdbx_seq_one_letter_code
_entity_poly.pdbx_strand_id
1 'polypeptide(L)'
;MIIGTDEESDWRCVDHYFKHEPMPQIGFAPDADFPIIHAEKGIIDAVVSFTYQQTANHQRYTLKQFTSGMRLNMVPDEAAATVTAAQEHDAESLKTAFEAYLADQQLSGEVKNTADGQHFTLKGVSVHAMEPAHGTNAGIHMANFLCGHELDEQGLAFTSQINALFDQDTRGQKLGIACKDEISGDLTLNVGTIRYKQNEAAKLGLNVRYPVTADGKDVKKGIESIKGAALLKFEDSPPHHVSKRSSACENLAAGI
;
A
#
# COMPACT_ATOMS: atom_id res chain seq x y z
N MET A 1 -0.15 -34.54 -1.09
CA MET A 1 0.70 -33.37 -0.82
C MET A 1 0.92 -32.67 -2.15
N ILE A 2 0.47 -31.44 -2.28
CA ILE A 2 0.64 -30.60 -3.47
C ILE A 2 1.65 -29.52 -3.07
N ILE A 3 2.67 -29.27 -3.89
CA ILE A 3 3.69 -28.24 -3.64
C ILE A 3 3.58 -27.22 -4.77
N GLY A 4 3.18 -25.99 -4.44
CA GLY A 4 3.15 -24.87 -5.37
C GLY A 4 4.50 -24.17 -5.47
N THR A 5 4.77 -23.52 -6.59
CA THR A 5 6.00 -22.73 -6.81
C THR A 5 5.73 -21.26 -7.15
N ASP A 6 4.46 -20.83 -7.09
CA ASP A 6 4.00 -19.52 -7.58
C ASP A 6 2.80 -18.98 -6.77
N GLU A 7 2.68 -19.40 -5.50
CA GLU A 7 1.62 -18.97 -4.59
C GLU A 7 1.68 -17.47 -4.27
N GLU A 8 2.89 -16.94 -4.09
CA GLU A 8 3.16 -15.53 -3.75
C GLU A 8 3.00 -14.54 -4.92
N SER A 9 2.41 -14.97 -6.04
CA SER A 9 2.26 -14.17 -7.25
C SER A 9 0.91 -14.42 -7.90
N ASP A 10 0.85 -15.23 -8.97
CA ASP A 10 -0.34 -15.36 -9.82
C ASP A 10 -1.02 -16.74 -9.68
N TRP A 11 -0.60 -17.59 -8.74
CA TRP A 11 -1.19 -18.92 -8.48
C TRP A 11 -1.16 -19.87 -9.70
N ARG A 12 -0.34 -19.61 -10.71
CA ARG A 12 -0.34 -20.34 -11.99
C ARG A 12 -0.05 -21.82 -11.81
N CYS A 13 0.72 -22.18 -10.78
CA CYS A 13 1.04 -23.57 -10.45
C CYS A 13 -0.21 -24.35 -10.02
N VAL A 14 -1.08 -23.75 -9.21
CA VAL A 14 -2.30 -24.41 -8.70
C VAL A 14 -3.35 -24.50 -9.79
N ASP A 15 -3.52 -23.42 -10.57
CA ASP A 15 -4.39 -23.39 -11.74
C ASP A 15 -4.02 -24.45 -12.79
N HIS A 16 -2.71 -24.64 -13.02
CA HIS A 16 -2.23 -25.68 -13.92
C HIS A 16 -2.48 -27.08 -13.34
N TYR A 17 -2.21 -27.28 -12.06
CA TYR A 17 -2.35 -28.57 -11.39
C TYR A 17 -3.79 -29.09 -11.46
N PHE A 18 -4.79 -28.29 -11.06
CA PHE A 18 -6.19 -28.75 -11.04
C PHE A 18 -6.86 -28.85 -12.42
N LYS A 19 -6.18 -28.45 -13.49
CA LYS A 19 -6.59 -28.79 -14.86
C LYS A 19 -6.22 -30.22 -15.26
N HIS A 20 -5.22 -30.81 -14.61
CA HIS A 20 -4.66 -32.12 -14.98
C HIS A 20 -4.86 -33.18 -13.90
N GLU A 21 -4.96 -32.77 -12.64
CA GLU A 21 -5.03 -33.64 -11.48
C GLU A 21 -6.38 -33.52 -10.76
N PRO A 22 -6.86 -34.60 -10.12
CA PRO A 22 -8.15 -34.58 -9.43
C PRO A 22 -8.15 -33.67 -8.20
N MET A 23 -9.27 -32.97 -7.98
CA MET A 23 -9.49 -32.13 -6.79
C MET A 23 -9.56 -33.01 -5.52
N PRO A 24 -8.75 -32.74 -4.49
CA PRO A 24 -8.84 -33.44 -3.21
C PRO A 24 -10.23 -33.31 -2.58
N GLN A 25 -10.68 -34.36 -1.90
CA GLN A 25 -11.93 -34.32 -1.14
C GLN A 25 -11.82 -33.47 0.13
N ILE A 26 -10.61 -33.38 0.70
CA ILE A 26 -10.25 -32.56 1.86
C ILE A 26 -8.84 -32.02 1.60
N GLY A 27 -8.60 -30.76 1.92
CA GLY A 27 -7.29 -30.12 1.82
C GLY A 27 -7.06 -29.18 3.01
N PHE A 28 -5.80 -29.03 3.40
CA PHE A 28 -5.35 -28.00 4.33
C PHE A 28 -4.03 -27.43 3.82
N ALA A 29 -3.81 -26.13 3.99
CA ALA A 29 -2.56 -25.46 3.70
C ALA A 29 -1.84 -25.15 5.03
N PRO A 30 -0.63 -25.68 5.28
CA PRO A 30 0.11 -25.46 6.54
C PRO A 30 0.82 -24.08 6.60
N ASP A 31 0.54 -23.19 5.65
CA ASP A 31 1.12 -21.84 5.51
C ASP A 31 0.64 -20.87 6.63
N ALA A 32 -0.44 -21.23 7.31
CA ALA A 32 -1.16 -20.39 8.26
C ALA A 32 -0.87 -20.69 9.74
N ASP A 33 -1.14 -19.70 10.61
CA ASP A 33 -0.99 -19.82 12.08
C ASP A 33 -1.91 -20.89 12.70
N PHE A 34 -1.41 -21.56 13.73
CA PHE A 34 -2.17 -22.49 14.58
C PHE A 34 -3.16 -21.74 15.50
N PRO A 35 -4.32 -22.33 15.88
CA PRO A 35 -4.67 -23.75 15.75
C PRO A 35 -5.30 -24.14 14.38
N ILE A 36 -6.17 -23.32 13.78
CA ILE A 36 -6.73 -23.49 12.41
C ILE A 36 -7.22 -22.12 11.91
N ILE A 37 -6.80 -21.69 10.71
CA ILE A 37 -7.46 -20.61 9.97
C ILE A 37 -8.67 -21.20 9.22
N HIS A 38 -9.86 -20.74 9.59
CA HIS A 38 -11.14 -21.18 9.03
C HIS A 38 -11.85 -20.05 8.27
N ALA A 39 -11.24 -18.87 8.25
CA ALA A 39 -11.75 -17.66 7.62
C ALA A 39 -10.57 -16.86 7.06
N GLU A 40 -10.59 -16.59 5.77
CA GLU A 40 -9.65 -15.71 5.09
C GLU A 40 -10.39 -14.47 4.60
N LYS A 41 -9.84 -13.30 4.89
CA LYS A 41 -10.35 -12.01 4.41
C LYS A 41 -10.39 -11.99 2.89
N GLY A 42 -11.34 -11.25 2.33
CA GLY A 42 -11.28 -10.91 0.91
C GLY A 42 -10.08 -9.99 0.67
N ILE A 43 -9.47 -10.09 -0.51
CA ILE A 43 -8.30 -9.30 -0.90
C ILE A 43 -8.64 -8.51 -2.15
N ILE A 44 -8.46 -7.19 -2.09
CA ILE A 44 -8.61 -6.29 -3.23
C ILE A 44 -7.25 -5.67 -3.55
N ASP A 45 -6.84 -5.80 -4.80
CA ASP A 45 -5.74 -5.05 -5.39
C ASP A 45 -6.28 -4.01 -6.36
N ALA A 46 -6.08 -2.74 -6.03
CA ALA A 46 -6.56 -1.62 -6.81
C ALA A 46 -5.42 -0.69 -7.24
N VAL A 47 -5.53 -0.12 -8.43
CA VAL A 47 -4.64 0.96 -8.89
C VAL A 47 -5.48 2.17 -9.23
N VAL A 48 -5.21 3.28 -8.55
CA VAL A 48 -5.81 4.58 -8.84
C VAL A 48 -4.78 5.50 -9.47
N SER A 49 -5.22 6.35 -10.40
CA SER A 49 -4.37 7.38 -10.99
C SER A 49 -4.91 8.78 -10.77
N PHE A 50 -3.99 9.74 -10.64
CA PHE A 50 -4.30 11.15 -10.48
C PHE A 50 -3.58 11.96 -11.54
N THR A 51 -4.24 12.98 -12.07
CA THR A 51 -3.63 13.96 -12.96
C THR A 51 -3.68 15.32 -12.30
N TYR A 52 -2.51 15.92 -12.14
CA TYR A 52 -2.36 17.24 -11.53
C TYR A 52 -2.06 18.26 -12.61
N GLN A 53 -2.67 19.44 -12.49
CA GLN A 53 -2.41 20.55 -13.40
C GLN A 53 -1.36 21.49 -12.79
N GLN A 54 -0.54 22.07 -13.65
CA GLN A 54 0.35 23.18 -13.28
C GLN A 54 -0.23 24.46 -13.87
N THR A 55 -0.43 25.47 -13.04
CA THR A 55 -0.93 26.78 -13.45
C THR A 55 0.13 27.88 -13.31
N ALA A 56 1.09 27.74 -12.38
CA ALA A 56 2.24 28.65 -12.23
C ALA A 56 3.60 27.94 -12.33
N ASN A 57 4.62 28.64 -12.85
CA ASN A 57 5.95 28.07 -13.12
C ASN A 57 7.02 28.35 -12.05
N HIS A 58 6.76 29.19 -11.05
CA HIS A 58 7.77 29.57 -10.06
C HIS A 58 7.34 29.14 -8.66
N GLN A 59 7.98 28.09 -8.15
CA GLN A 59 7.91 27.69 -6.75
C GLN A 59 9.33 27.44 -6.23
N ARG A 60 9.49 27.57 -4.91
CA ARG A 60 10.77 27.43 -4.20
C ARG A 60 11.40 26.05 -4.42
N TYR A 61 10.55 25.02 -4.46
CA TYR A 61 10.92 23.64 -4.73
C TYR A 61 10.07 23.08 -5.87
N THR A 62 10.59 22.08 -6.59
CA THR A 62 9.86 21.37 -7.63
C THR A 62 10.11 19.87 -7.50
N LEU A 63 9.05 19.10 -7.29
CA LEU A 63 9.09 17.65 -7.23
C LEU A 63 9.13 17.07 -8.65
N LYS A 64 10.27 16.48 -9.02
CA LYS A 64 10.48 15.87 -10.33
C LYS A 64 9.98 14.44 -10.40
N GLN A 65 10.25 13.67 -9.36
CA GLN A 65 9.93 12.25 -9.31
C GLN A 65 9.72 11.80 -7.86
N PHE A 66 8.83 10.83 -7.67
CA PHE A 66 8.59 10.16 -6.40
C PHE A 66 8.29 8.69 -6.65
N THR A 67 8.97 7.80 -5.93
CA THR A 67 8.71 6.35 -5.99
C THR A 67 8.76 5.74 -4.61
N SER A 68 7.82 4.86 -4.29
CA SER A 68 7.88 4.04 -3.08
C SER A 68 7.19 2.69 -3.29
N GLY A 69 7.78 1.64 -2.73
CA GLY A 69 7.24 0.28 -2.74
C GLY A 69 7.32 -0.45 -4.08
N MET A 70 7.40 -1.78 -4.04
CA MET A 70 7.49 -2.65 -5.23
C MET A 70 6.32 -3.62 -5.38
N ARG A 71 5.67 -3.99 -4.27
CA ARG A 71 4.61 -5.00 -4.22
C ARG A 71 3.41 -4.44 -3.45
N LEU A 72 2.20 -4.78 -3.89
CA LEU A 72 0.97 -4.34 -3.23
C LEU A 72 0.80 -4.95 -1.83
N ASN A 73 1.19 -6.22 -1.68
CA ASN A 73 1.03 -6.99 -0.46
C ASN A 73 2.10 -6.71 0.63
N MET A 74 2.99 -5.73 0.44
CA MET A 74 4.02 -5.35 1.41
C MET A 74 3.96 -3.87 1.72
N VAL A 75 4.17 -3.51 2.99
CA VAL A 75 4.38 -2.11 3.40
C VAL A 75 5.71 -1.63 2.80
N PRO A 76 5.75 -0.51 2.05
CA PRO A 76 6.98 0.05 1.51
C PRO A 76 7.97 0.45 2.60
N ASP A 77 9.16 -0.13 2.57
CA ASP A 77 10.30 0.21 3.43
C ASP A 77 11.26 1.24 2.82
N GLU A 78 11.02 1.66 1.59
CA GLU A 78 11.81 2.68 0.93
C GLU A 78 10.92 3.65 0.14
N ALA A 79 11.25 4.93 0.23
CA ALA A 79 10.76 5.97 -0.64
C ALA A 79 11.91 6.82 -1.15
N ALA A 80 11.83 7.20 -2.42
CA ALA A 80 12.79 8.06 -3.07
C ALA A 80 12.06 9.24 -3.75
N ALA A 81 12.59 10.44 -3.60
CA ALA A 81 12.06 11.65 -4.22
C ALA A 81 13.20 12.50 -4.79
N THR A 82 13.01 13.03 -6.00
CA THR A 82 13.94 13.99 -6.61
C THR A 82 13.30 15.36 -6.62
N VAL A 83 13.94 16.33 -5.97
CA VAL A 83 13.46 17.71 -5.83
C VAL A 83 14.51 18.69 -6.33
N THR A 84 14.13 19.64 -7.17
CA THR A 84 14.99 20.77 -7.54
C THR A 84 14.59 22.00 -6.72
N ALA A 85 15.56 22.73 -6.20
CA ALA A 85 15.34 24.00 -5.52
C ALA A 85 15.61 25.18 -6.47
N ALA A 86 14.91 26.29 -6.28
CA ALA A 86 15.10 27.50 -7.08
C ALA A 86 16.47 28.16 -6.84
N GLN A 87 17.00 28.02 -5.62
CA GLN A 87 18.28 28.58 -5.20
C GLN A 87 19.09 27.55 -4.39
N GLU A 88 20.42 27.72 -4.34
CA GLU A 88 21.31 26.78 -3.64
C GLU A 88 21.08 26.76 -2.11
N HIS A 89 20.77 27.92 -1.51
CA HIS A 89 20.44 28.00 -0.08
C HIS A 89 19.10 27.32 0.26
N ASP A 90 18.18 27.22 -0.69
CA ASP A 90 16.91 26.50 -0.51
C ASP A 90 17.15 25.00 -0.48
N ALA A 91 18.07 24.49 -1.30
CA ALA A 91 18.46 23.08 -1.30
C ALA A 91 19.06 22.68 0.06
N GLU A 92 19.98 23.48 0.60
CA GLU A 92 20.53 23.23 1.95
C GLU A 92 19.44 23.30 3.02
N SER A 93 18.52 24.27 2.94
CA SER A 93 17.40 24.40 3.89
C SER A 93 16.50 23.16 3.88
N LEU A 94 16.18 22.62 2.70
CA LEU A 94 15.34 21.42 2.57
C LEU A 94 16.04 20.18 3.11
N LYS A 95 17.35 20.03 2.86
CA LYS A 95 18.16 18.96 3.41
C LYS A 95 18.17 18.99 4.95
N THR A 96 18.43 20.16 5.56
CA THR A 96 18.39 20.31 7.02
C THR A 96 17.00 19.99 7.60
N ALA A 97 15.93 20.44 6.93
CA ALA A 97 14.57 20.10 7.34
C ALA A 97 14.30 18.58 7.27
N PHE A 98 14.82 17.90 6.25
CA PHE A 98 14.70 16.45 6.12
C PHE A 98 15.43 15.71 7.24
N GLU A 99 16.67 16.11 7.55
CA GLU A 99 17.44 15.53 8.66
C GLU A 99 16.72 15.71 10.01
N ALA A 100 16.12 16.89 10.23
CA ALA A 100 15.31 17.15 11.42
C ALA A 100 14.03 16.29 11.46
N TYR A 101 13.34 16.11 10.32
CA TYR A 101 12.16 15.25 10.21
C TYR A 101 12.50 13.78 10.51
N LEU A 102 13.61 13.27 9.95
CA LEU A 102 14.07 11.91 10.24
C LEU A 102 14.35 11.71 11.74
N ALA A 103 14.99 12.69 12.39
CA ALA A 103 15.28 12.62 13.81
C ALA A 103 13.99 12.64 14.68
N ASP A 104 13.04 13.52 14.36
CA ASP A 104 11.76 13.63 15.08
C ASP A 104 10.91 12.36 14.94
N GLN A 105 10.86 11.79 13.74
CA GLN A 105 10.08 10.59 13.44
C GLN A 105 10.83 9.28 13.77
N GLN A 106 12.08 9.36 14.24
CA GLN A 106 12.95 8.20 14.51
C GLN A 106 13.15 7.30 13.27
N LEU A 107 13.31 7.93 12.11
CA LEU A 107 13.52 7.28 10.82
C LEU A 107 14.96 7.45 10.34
N SER A 108 15.31 6.71 9.29
CA SER A 108 16.60 6.85 8.61
C SER A 108 16.43 7.19 7.14
N GLY A 109 17.45 7.79 6.55
CA GLY A 109 17.41 8.28 5.19
C GLY A 109 18.68 9.02 4.82
N GLU A 110 18.77 9.45 3.57
CA GLU A 110 19.91 10.22 3.07
C GLU A 110 19.46 11.21 2.00
N VAL A 111 20.27 12.25 1.77
CA VAL A 111 20.11 13.19 0.67
C VAL A 111 21.39 13.21 -0.15
N LYS A 112 21.25 13.01 -1.45
CA LYS A 112 22.36 13.06 -2.42
C LYS A 112 22.09 14.14 -3.46
N ASN A 113 23.05 15.03 -3.67
CA ASN A 113 22.98 16.02 -4.74
C ASN A 113 23.36 15.35 -6.07
N THR A 114 22.51 15.47 -7.09
CA THR A 114 22.74 14.95 -8.44
C THR A 114 22.57 16.07 -9.47
N ALA A 115 22.84 15.78 -10.75
CA ALA A 115 22.60 16.72 -11.84
C ALA A 115 21.10 17.06 -12.01
N ASP A 116 20.20 16.19 -11.56
CA ASP A 116 18.75 16.32 -11.71
C ASP A 116 18.08 16.96 -10.48
N GLY A 117 18.85 17.29 -9.43
CA GLY A 117 18.37 17.89 -8.18
C GLY A 117 18.87 17.14 -6.94
N GLN A 118 18.21 17.39 -5.81
CA GLN A 118 18.44 16.65 -4.58
C GLN A 118 17.62 15.36 -4.59
N HIS A 119 18.29 14.23 -4.40
CA HIS A 119 17.69 12.91 -4.30
C HIS A 119 17.58 12.51 -2.83
N PHE A 120 16.35 12.50 -2.33
CA PHE A 120 16.01 12.11 -0.96
C PHE A 120 15.63 10.63 -0.95
N THR A 121 16.21 9.88 -0.01
CA THR A 121 15.85 8.50 0.29
C THR A 121 15.38 8.43 1.74
N LEU A 122 14.22 7.83 1.99
CA LEU A 122 13.70 7.55 3.33
C LEU A 122 13.50 6.05 3.49
N LYS A 123 13.90 5.53 4.65
CA LYS A 123 13.75 4.12 5.04
C LYS A 123 12.63 3.98 6.07
N GLY A 124 11.77 3.00 5.83
CA GLY A 124 10.70 2.55 6.72
C GLY A 124 10.91 1.12 7.19
N VAL A 125 9.82 0.42 7.48
CA VAL A 125 9.83 -0.95 7.99
C VAL A 125 8.82 -1.76 7.19
N SER A 126 9.30 -2.76 6.44
CA SER A 126 8.44 -3.62 5.64
C SER A 126 7.80 -4.70 6.51
N VAL A 127 6.48 -4.84 6.37
CA VAL A 127 5.69 -5.94 6.92
C VAL A 127 4.65 -6.35 5.89
N HIS A 128 4.07 -7.53 6.08
CA HIS A 128 2.98 -8.00 5.23
C HIS A 128 1.74 -7.11 5.36
N ALA A 129 1.07 -6.81 4.23
CA ALA A 129 -0.08 -5.90 4.17
C ALA A 129 -1.32 -6.38 4.95
N MET A 130 -1.29 -7.61 5.49
CA MET A 130 -2.33 -8.07 6.41
C MET A 130 -2.39 -7.28 7.71
N GLU A 131 -1.26 -6.72 8.16
CA GLU A 131 -1.21 -5.87 9.34
C GLU A 131 -0.25 -4.69 9.12
N PRO A 132 -0.65 -3.68 8.33
CA PRO A 132 0.22 -2.58 7.95
C PRO A 132 0.58 -1.67 9.13
N ALA A 133 -0.16 -1.74 10.25
CA ALA A 133 0.11 -0.95 11.45
C ALA A 133 1.40 -1.37 12.18
N HIS A 134 1.95 -2.55 11.89
CA HIS A 134 3.23 -3.01 12.43
C HIS A 134 4.44 -2.54 11.61
N GLY A 135 4.21 -1.92 10.46
CA GLY A 135 5.25 -1.38 9.60
C GLY A 135 5.29 0.13 9.61
N THR A 136 6.25 0.68 8.88
CA THR A 136 6.40 2.11 8.66
C THR A 136 6.42 2.33 7.16
N ASN A 137 5.36 2.91 6.61
CA ASN A 137 5.25 3.15 5.16
C ASN A 137 6.13 4.35 4.78
N ALA A 138 7.30 4.07 4.19
CA ALA A 138 8.25 5.10 3.79
C ALA A 138 7.66 6.11 2.80
N GLY A 139 6.76 5.66 1.92
CA GLY A 139 6.09 6.52 0.94
C GLY A 139 5.18 7.56 1.60
N ILE A 140 4.39 7.14 2.58
CA ILE A 140 3.53 8.08 3.33
C ILE A 140 4.38 9.08 4.10
N HIS A 141 5.44 8.63 4.80
CA HIS A 141 6.32 9.54 5.52
C HIS A 141 7.06 10.53 4.61
N MET A 142 7.51 10.11 3.43
CA MET A 142 8.13 11.02 2.46
C MET A 142 7.11 12.06 1.94
N ALA A 143 5.87 11.65 1.68
CA ALA A 143 4.81 12.58 1.28
C ALA A 143 4.47 13.59 2.38
N ASN A 144 4.40 13.14 3.65
CA ASN A 144 4.16 13.99 4.81
C ASN A 144 5.25 15.06 4.97
N PHE A 145 6.52 14.66 4.85
CA PHE A 145 7.65 15.61 4.86
C PHE A 145 7.50 16.64 3.73
N LEU A 146 7.35 16.17 2.49
CA LEU A 146 7.35 17.02 1.31
C LEU A 146 6.16 18.00 1.27
N CYS A 147 4.97 17.60 1.74
CA CYS A 147 3.80 18.48 1.74
C CYS A 147 3.88 19.66 2.74
N GLY A 148 4.86 19.65 3.65
CA GLY A 148 5.16 20.76 4.57
C GLY A 148 6.00 21.88 3.94
N HIS A 149 6.38 21.76 2.67
CA HIS A 149 7.26 22.68 1.96
C HIS A 149 6.60 23.31 0.73
N GLU A 150 7.14 24.44 0.29
CA GLU A 150 6.65 25.22 -0.86
C GLU A 150 7.03 24.56 -2.21
N LEU A 151 6.42 23.40 -2.47
CA LEU A 151 6.56 22.65 -3.73
C LEU A 151 5.82 23.33 -4.90
N ASP A 152 6.12 22.87 -6.11
CA ASP A 152 5.33 23.12 -7.30
C ASP A 152 3.89 22.61 -7.13
N GLU A 153 2.93 23.21 -7.81
CA GLU A 153 1.49 22.92 -7.60
C GLU A 153 1.17 21.43 -7.79
N GLN A 154 1.76 20.78 -8.80
CA GLN A 154 1.62 19.34 -8.98
C GLN A 154 2.20 18.54 -7.80
N GLY A 155 3.42 18.86 -7.37
CA GLY A 155 4.07 18.20 -6.25
C GLY A 155 3.35 18.39 -4.93
N LEU A 156 2.86 19.60 -4.65
CA LEU A 156 2.09 19.90 -3.45
C LEU A 156 0.74 19.17 -3.48
N ALA A 157 -0.01 19.27 -4.58
CA ALA A 157 -1.30 18.59 -4.69
C ALA A 157 -1.15 17.08 -4.52
N PHE A 158 -0.14 16.47 -5.14
CA PHE A 158 0.16 15.05 -5.02
C PHE A 158 0.50 14.63 -3.58
N THR A 159 1.43 15.32 -2.93
CA THR A 159 1.89 14.96 -1.58
C THR A 159 0.83 15.24 -0.52
N SER A 160 0.15 16.37 -0.60
CA SER A 160 -1.00 16.70 0.27
C SER A 160 -2.15 15.70 0.09
N GLN A 161 -2.41 15.23 -1.12
CA GLN A 161 -3.45 14.23 -1.36
C GLN A 161 -3.10 12.88 -0.74
N ILE A 162 -1.85 12.41 -0.83
CA ILE A 162 -1.41 11.19 -0.15
C ILE A 162 -1.60 11.33 1.36
N ASN A 163 -1.14 12.43 1.95
CA ASN A 163 -1.27 12.67 3.39
C ASN A 163 -2.75 12.69 3.82
N ALA A 164 -3.59 13.44 3.10
CA ALA A 164 -5.02 13.56 3.38
C ALA A 164 -5.77 12.22 3.31
N LEU A 165 -5.36 11.31 2.43
CA LEU A 165 -6.04 10.02 2.21
C LEU A 165 -5.48 8.87 3.05
N PHE A 166 -4.20 8.88 3.43
CA PHE A 166 -3.54 7.69 3.96
C PHE A 166 -2.69 7.89 5.21
N ASP A 167 -2.35 9.13 5.57
CA ASP A 167 -1.50 9.36 6.75
C ASP A 167 -2.14 8.78 8.03
N GLN A 168 -1.38 7.97 8.75
CA GLN A 168 -1.81 7.27 9.97
C GLN A 168 -3.13 6.47 9.83
N ASP A 169 -3.52 6.06 8.61
CA ASP A 169 -4.77 5.33 8.36
C ASP A 169 -4.55 4.00 7.64
N THR A 170 -4.31 2.97 8.44
CA THR A 170 -4.16 1.58 7.98
C THR A 170 -5.47 0.81 7.95
N ARG A 171 -6.61 1.49 8.21
CA ARG A 171 -7.94 0.89 8.33
C ARG A 171 -8.96 1.50 7.37
N GLY A 172 -8.53 2.42 6.51
CA GLY A 172 -9.38 3.02 5.47
C GLY A 172 -10.48 3.93 6.01
N GLN A 173 -10.26 4.57 7.15
CA GLN A 173 -11.20 5.54 7.74
C GLN A 173 -11.36 6.78 6.86
N LYS A 174 -10.26 7.33 6.35
CA LYS A 174 -10.21 8.50 5.46
C LYS A 174 -10.86 8.25 4.10
N LEU A 175 -10.83 7.00 3.64
CA LEU A 175 -11.53 6.55 2.43
C LEU A 175 -12.99 6.18 2.67
N GLY A 176 -13.46 6.15 3.93
CA GLY A 176 -14.81 5.74 4.27
C GLY A 176 -15.10 4.25 4.03
N ILE A 177 -14.07 3.41 3.92
CA ILE A 177 -14.20 1.96 3.70
C ILE A 177 -14.04 1.13 4.97
N ALA A 178 -13.65 1.76 6.09
CA ALA A 178 -13.41 1.07 7.36
C ALA A 178 -14.61 0.23 7.81
N CYS A 179 -14.38 -1.06 8.01
CA CYS A 179 -15.37 -2.01 8.55
C CYS A 179 -14.69 -3.11 9.36
N LYS A 180 -15.47 -3.86 10.12
CA LYS A 180 -14.99 -4.92 11.03
C LYS A 180 -16.05 -6.00 11.17
N ASP A 181 -15.62 -7.24 11.36
CA ASP A 181 -16.46 -8.30 11.92
C ASP A 181 -15.79 -9.08 13.06
N GLU A 182 -16.57 -9.95 13.71
CA GLU A 182 -16.09 -10.79 14.81
C GLU A 182 -15.25 -11.99 14.35
N ILE A 183 -15.33 -12.37 13.07
CA ILE A 183 -14.74 -13.61 12.54
C ILE A 183 -13.29 -13.38 12.09
N SER A 184 -13.09 -12.33 11.30
CA SER A 184 -11.87 -12.01 10.58
C SER A 184 -11.26 -10.67 10.99
N GLY A 185 -12.00 -9.85 11.74
CA GLY A 185 -11.49 -8.62 12.35
C GLY A 185 -11.66 -7.39 11.47
N ASP A 186 -10.74 -6.43 11.59
CA ASP A 186 -10.83 -5.13 10.93
C ASP A 186 -10.39 -5.20 9.46
N LEU A 187 -10.98 -4.36 8.59
CA LEU A 187 -10.44 -4.08 7.27
C LEU A 187 -9.03 -3.49 7.40
N THR A 188 -8.08 -3.96 6.60
CA THR A 188 -6.74 -3.35 6.52
C THR A 188 -6.51 -2.74 5.14
N LEU A 189 -5.80 -1.61 5.13
CA LEU A 189 -5.44 -0.85 3.93
C LEU A 189 -3.93 -0.61 3.92
N ASN A 190 -3.28 -1.00 2.83
CA ASN A 190 -1.88 -0.70 2.55
C ASN A 190 -1.75 0.06 1.23
N VAL A 191 -0.98 1.14 1.23
CA VAL A 191 -0.50 1.80 0.01
C VAL A 191 0.83 1.15 -0.37
N GLY A 192 0.77 0.06 -1.14
CA GLY A 192 1.94 -0.77 -1.46
C GLY A 192 2.80 -0.23 -2.60
N THR A 193 2.26 0.64 -3.46
CA THR A 193 3.06 1.34 -4.48
C THR A 193 2.64 2.78 -4.64
N ILE A 194 3.62 3.68 -4.76
CA ILE A 194 3.43 5.09 -5.06
C ILE A 194 4.37 5.46 -6.21
N ARG A 195 3.83 6.05 -7.27
CA ARG A 195 4.59 6.53 -8.43
C ARG A 195 4.10 7.92 -8.83
N TYR A 196 5.03 8.86 -8.94
CA TYR A 196 4.79 10.16 -9.51
C TYR A 196 6.00 10.59 -10.33
N LYS A 197 5.74 11.24 -11.44
CA LYS A 197 6.73 11.93 -12.25
C LYS A 197 6.06 13.19 -12.79
N GLN A 198 6.78 14.30 -12.75
CA GLN A 198 6.24 15.59 -13.14
C GLN A 198 5.64 15.53 -14.55
N ASN A 199 4.45 16.11 -14.72
CA ASN A 199 3.66 16.11 -15.95
C ASN A 199 3.16 14.73 -16.44
N GLU A 200 3.27 13.68 -15.62
CA GLU A 200 2.65 12.38 -15.88
C GLU A 200 1.55 12.09 -14.86
N ALA A 201 0.65 11.16 -15.18
CA ALA A 201 -0.35 10.71 -14.22
C ALA A 201 0.33 9.94 -13.08
N ALA A 202 0.13 10.38 -11.85
CA ALA A 202 0.57 9.65 -10.67
C ALA A 202 -0.26 8.36 -10.52
N LYS A 203 0.34 7.30 -9.96
CA LYS A 203 -0.32 6.02 -9.72
C LYS A 203 -0.09 5.57 -8.28
N LEU A 204 -1.16 5.21 -7.59
CA LEU A 204 -1.14 4.58 -6.27
C LEU A 204 -1.71 3.18 -6.39
N GLY A 205 -0.97 2.20 -5.89
CA GLY A 205 -1.43 0.83 -5.74
C GLY A 205 -1.85 0.55 -4.30
N LEU A 206 -3.07 0.08 -4.13
CA LEU A 206 -3.70 -0.21 -2.85
C LEU A 206 -3.92 -1.72 -2.71
N ASN A 207 -3.55 -2.28 -1.56
CA ASN A 207 -3.96 -3.61 -1.13
C ASN A 207 -4.92 -3.44 0.04
N VAL A 208 -6.14 -3.95 -0.13
CA VAL A 208 -7.19 -3.90 0.89
C VAL A 208 -7.56 -5.31 1.28
N ARG A 209 -7.60 -5.61 2.57
CA ARG A 209 -8.13 -6.87 3.07
C ARG A 209 -9.38 -6.62 3.87
N TYR A 210 -10.51 -7.12 3.41
CA TYR A 210 -11.82 -6.81 4.01
C TYR A 210 -12.43 -8.02 4.72
N PRO A 211 -13.25 -7.79 5.76
CA PRO A 211 -13.81 -8.86 6.57
C PRO A 211 -14.74 -9.78 5.78
N VAL A 212 -14.89 -11.04 6.22
CA VAL A 212 -15.67 -12.08 5.51
C VAL A 212 -17.15 -11.74 5.37
N THR A 213 -17.67 -10.87 6.24
CA THR A 213 -19.07 -10.41 6.19
C THR A 213 -19.28 -9.14 5.36
N ALA A 214 -18.22 -8.50 4.86
CA ALA A 214 -18.31 -7.30 4.04
C ALA A 214 -18.38 -7.62 2.52
N ASP A 215 -18.91 -6.70 1.73
CA ASP A 215 -18.96 -6.80 0.26
C ASP A 215 -17.84 -5.94 -0.36
N GLY A 216 -16.98 -6.54 -1.18
CA GLY A 216 -15.93 -5.84 -1.92
C GLY A 216 -16.45 -4.69 -2.81
N LYS A 217 -17.73 -4.70 -3.19
CA LYS A 217 -18.38 -3.59 -3.90
C LYS A 217 -18.44 -2.30 -3.09
N ASP A 218 -18.55 -2.38 -1.77
CA ASP A 218 -18.59 -1.17 -0.94
C ASP A 218 -17.19 -0.56 -0.81
N VAL A 219 -16.16 -1.40 -0.74
CA VAL A 219 -14.75 -0.96 -0.88
C VAL A 219 -14.53 -0.30 -2.23
N LYS A 220 -15.03 -0.90 -3.31
CA LYS A 220 -14.93 -0.33 -4.67
C LYS A 220 -15.55 1.06 -4.75
N LYS A 221 -16.78 1.25 -4.23
CA LYS A 221 -17.45 2.56 -4.19
C LYS A 221 -16.63 3.59 -3.42
N GLY A 222 -16.03 3.20 -2.29
CA GLY A 222 -15.15 4.08 -1.52
C GLY A 222 -13.96 4.55 -2.34
N ILE A 223 -13.28 3.64 -3.04
CA ILE A 223 -12.15 3.97 -3.92
C ILE A 223 -12.58 4.84 -5.11
N GLU A 224 -13.72 4.55 -5.74
CA GLU A 224 -14.27 5.34 -6.85
C GLU A 224 -14.74 6.73 -6.40
N SER A 225 -15.03 6.93 -5.12
CA SER A 225 -15.42 8.23 -4.56
C SER A 225 -14.24 9.17 -4.31
N ILE A 226 -12.99 8.70 -4.45
CA ILE A 226 -11.80 9.52 -4.27
C ILE A 226 -11.78 10.62 -5.33
N LYS A 227 -11.94 11.87 -4.88
CA LYS A 227 -11.98 13.03 -5.78
C LYS A 227 -10.69 13.15 -6.59
N GLY A 228 -10.84 13.26 -7.92
CA GLY A 228 -9.72 13.39 -8.86
C GLY A 228 -9.00 12.08 -9.18
N ALA A 229 -9.42 10.95 -8.60
CA ALA A 229 -8.90 9.63 -8.96
C ALA A 229 -9.62 9.07 -10.19
N ALA A 230 -8.88 8.35 -11.02
CA ALA A 230 -9.43 7.38 -11.96
C ALA A 230 -9.01 5.97 -11.53
N LEU A 231 -9.96 5.04 -11.43
CA LEU A 231 -9.69 3.64 -11.13
C LEU A 231 -9.18 2.92 -12.38
N LEU A 232 -7.89 2.56 -12.39
CA LEU A 232 -7.24 1.89 -13.53
C LEU A 232 -7.33 0.37 -13.47
N LYS A 233 -7.29 -0.19 -12.25
CA LYS A 233 -7.33 -1.63 -12.00
C LYS A 233 -8.08 -1.89 -10.70
N PHE A 234 -8.88 -2.95 -10.68
CA PHE A 234 -9.57 -3.45 -9.50
C PHE A 234 -9.73 -4.96 -9.64
N GLU A 235 -8.96 -5.71 -8.86
CA GLU A 235 -9.06 -7.17 -8.72
C GLU A 235 -9.58 -7.48 -7.32
N ASP A 236 -10.61 -8.31 -7.23
CA ASP A 236 -11.25 -8.71 -5.98
C ASP A 236 -11.25 -10.23 -5.88
N SER A 237 -10.47 -10.74 -4.93
CA SER A 237 -10.45 -12.12 -4.50
C SER A 237 -11.38 -12.24 -3.29
N PRO A 238 -12.60 -12.78 -3.44
CA PRO A 238 -13.60 -12.77 -2.39
C PRO A 238 -13.18 -13.59 -1.16
N PRO A 239 -13.72 -13.27 0.03
CA PRO A 239 -13.39 -13.97 1.26
C PRO A 239 -13.70 -15.46 1.18
N HIS A 240 -12.86 -16.26 1.81
CA HIS A 240 -13.10 -17.70 1.98
C HIS A 240 -13.46 -17.99 3.43
N HIS A 241 -14.58 -18.69 3.66
CA HIS A 241 -15.00 -19.06 5.00
C HIS A 241 -15.50 -20.51 5.04
N VAL A 242 -14.90 -21.28 5.93
CA VAL A 242 -15.33 -22.63 6.27
C VAL A 242 -15.81 -22.60 7.72
N SER A 243 -17.02 -23.08 7.98
CA SER A 243 -17.56 -23.06 9.35
C SER A 243 -16.65 -23.83 10.30
N LYS A 244 -16.37 -23.28 11.50
CA LYS A 244 -15.61 -23.97 12.57
C LYS A 244 -16.13 -25.36 12.92
N ARG A 245 -17.42 -25.61 12.68
CA ARG A 245 -18.12 -26.91 12.92
C ARG A 245 -18.10 -27.85 11.72
N SER A 246 -17.29 -27.56 10.70
CA SER A 246 -17.08 -28.55 9.64
C SER A 246 -16.32 -29.73 10.23
N SER A 247 -16.69 -30.94 9.83
CA SER A 247 -16.00 -32.16 10.27
C SER A 247 -14.50 -32.12 9.95
N ALA A 248 -14.10 -31.39 8.90
CA ALA A 248 -12.69 -31.15 8.59
C ALA A 248 -11.98 -30.31 9.68
N CYS A 249 -12.54 -29.17 10.08
CA CYS A 249 -11.94 -28.33 11.13
C CYS A 249 -11.94 -29.03 12.50
N GLU A 250 -13.01 -29.75 12.84
CA GLU A 250 -13.09 -30.50 14.11
C GLU A 250 -12.07 -31.64 14.16
N ASN A 251 -11.88 -32.39 13.06
CA ASN A 251 -10.91 -33.48 12.99
C ASN A 251 -9.45 -32.99 13.03
N LEU A 252 -9.14 -31.83 12.42
CA LEU A 252 -7.81 -31.22 12.48
C LEU A 252 -7.50 -30.64 13.86
N ALA A 253 -8.49 -30.08 14.56
CA ALA A 253 -8.32 -29.53 15.90
C ALA A 253 -8.25 -30.60 17.00
N ALA A 254 -8.90 -31.75 16.80
CA ALA A 254 -8.92 -32.88 17.74
C ALA A 254 -7.71 -33.84 17.59
N GLY A 255 -6.91 -33.68 16.53
CA GLY A 255 -5.73 -34.50 16.23
C GLY A 255 -4.40 -33.99 16.82
N ILE A 256 -4.45 -32.94 17.64
CA ILE A 256 -3.33 -32.36 18.42
C ILE A 256 -3.57 -32.65 19.89
#